data_AF-A0A173UPX4-F1
#
_entry.id   AF-A0A173UPX4-F1
#
_cell.length_a   1.000
_cell.length_b   1.000
_cell.length_c   1.000
_cell.angle_alpha   90.00
_cell.angle_beta   90.00
_cell.angle_gamma   90.00
#
_symmetry.space_group_name_H-M   'P 1'
#
loop_
_entity.id
_entity.type
_entity.pdbx_description
1 polymer ?
#
loop_
_entity_poly.entity_id
_entity_poly.type
_entity_poly.pdbx_seq_one_letter_code
_entity_poly.pdbx_strand_id
1 'polypeptide(L)'
;MITEFNKTKEYNKNLKEKVEEIKRICNNLDIPCFLTFCVKNNEKETVYQTEYLSPGQKQQNLKNNRFADYVNIINGFTTTPYKEEDIFNSFPTMEL
;
A
#
# COMPACT_ATOMS: atom_id res chain seq x y z
N MET A 1 -7.72 -22.52 11.00
CA MET A 1 -7.01 -23.30 9.97
C MET A 1 -6.37 -22.30 9.02
N ILE A 2 -5.04 -22.29 8.92
CA ILE A 2 -4.34 -21.41 7.97
C ILE A 2 -4.32 -22.06 6.58
N THR A 3 -4.36 -21.25 5.52
CA THR A 3 -4.20 -21.76 4.14
C THR A 3 -2.74 -21.73 3.77
N GLU A 4 -2.12 -22.88 3.54
CA GLU A 4 -0.71 -22.96 3.15
C GLU A 4 -0.53 -22.93 1.63
N PHE A 5 0.37 -22.08 1.14
CA PHE A 5 0.76 -22.08 -0.26
C PHE A 5 2.13 -21.44 -0.48
N ASN A 6 2.74 -21.77 -1.62
CA ASN A 6 3.88 -21.05 -2.17
C ASN A 6 3.72 -20.93 -3.69
N LYS A 7 3.55 -19.69 -4.15
CA LYS A 7 3.33 -19.28 -5.54
C LYS A 7 4.45 -18.39 -6.07
N THR A 8 5.62 -18.37 -5.42
CA THR A 8 6.78 -17.59 -5.86
C THR A 8 7.21 -17.94 -7.28
N LYS A 9 7.14 -19.23 -7.68
CA LYS A 9 7.48 -19.66 -9.04
C LYS A 9 6.48 -19.14 -10.06
N GLU A 10 5.19 -19.23 -9.77
CA GLU A 10 4.12 -18.75 -10.63
C GLU A 10 4.15 -17.23 -10.78
N TYR A 11 4.46 -16.50 -9.70
CA TYR A 11 4.70 -15.06 -9.76
C TYR A 11 5.86 -14.74 -10.70
N ASN A 12 7.01 -15.37 -10.50
CA ASN A 12 8.20 -15.10 -11.31
C ASN A 12 8.01 -15.45 -12.79
N LYS A 13 7.29 -16.54 -13.07
CA LYS A 13 7.05 -17.01 -14.44
C LYS A 13 5.98 -16.18 -15.17
N ASN A 14 4.90 -15.83 -14.49
CA ASN A 14 3.69 -15.33 -15.16
C ASN A 14 3.41 -13.85 -14.90
N LEU A 15 3.89 -13.29 -13.78
CA LEU A 15 3.53 -11.95 -13.33
C LEU A 15 4.70 -10.98 -13.38
N LYS A 16 5.93 -11.41 -13.05
CA LYS A 16 7.08 -10.50 -12.90
C LYS A 16 7.29 -9.58 -14.11
N GLU A 17 7.31 -10.14 -15.33
CA GLU A 17 7.48 -9.34 -16.55
C GLU A 17 6.32 -8.37 -16.78
N LYS A 18 5.08 -8.80 -16.50
CA LYS A 18 3.88 -7.95 -16.63
C LYS A 18 3.87 -6.80 -15.62
N VAL A 19 4.33 -7.06 -14.40
CA VAL A 19 4.47 -6.04 -13.36
C VAL A 19 5.50 -5.00 -13.78
N GLU A 20 6.63 -5.43 -14.33
CA GLU A 20 7.65 -4.51 -14.87
C GLU A 20 7.13 -3.71 -16.08
N GLU A 21 6.33 -4.33 -16.96
CA GLU A 21 5.66 -3.63 -18.07
C GLU A 21 4.69 -2.55 -17.55
N ILE A 22 3.86 -2.89 -16.57
CA ILE A 22 2.93 -1.94 -15.93
C ILE A 22 3.71 -0.79 -15.32
N LYS A 23 4.78 -1.06 -14.55
CA LYS A 23 5.63 -0.02 -13.97
C LYS A 23 6.22 0.88 -15.04
N ARG A 24 6.71 0.33 -16.16
CA ARG A 24 7.24 1.14 -17.26
C ARG A 24 6.19 2.07 -17.85
N ILE A 25 4.97 1.56 -18.10
CA ILE A 25 3.86 2.36 -18.61
C ILE A 25 3.49 3.47 -17.62
N CYS A 26 3.30 3.12 -16.34
CA CYS A 26 2.99 4.07 -15.27
C CYS A 26 4.07 5.16 -15.15
N ASN A 27 5.36 4.78 -15.19
CA ASN A 27 6.46 5.73 -15.13
C ASN A 27 6.50 6.70 -16.33
N ASN A 28 6.13 6.23 -17.52
CA ASN A 28 6.09 7.06 -18.74
C ASN A 28 4.90 8.01 -18.78
N LEU A 29 3.79 7.64 -18.14
CA LEU A 29 2.57 8.44 -18.05
C LEU A 29 2.53 9.31 -16.79
N ASP A 30 3.58 9.29 -15.98
CA ASP A 30 3.65 9.96 -14.68
C ASP A 30 2.48 9.57 -13.75
N ILE A 31 2.15 8.27 -13.73
CA ILE A 31 1.12 7.69 -12.86
C ILE A 31 1.81 6.92 -11.72
N PRO A 32 1.68 7.34 -10.46
CA PRO A 32 2.11 6.55 -9.31
C PRO A 32 1.34 5.23 -9.23
N CYS A 33 2.01 4.13 -8.89
CA CYS A 33 1.39 2.81 -8.80
C CYS A 33 1.95 2.00 -7.63
N PHE A 34 1.13 1.12 -7.07
CA PHE A 34 1.51 0.23 -5.99
C PHE A 34 0.87 -1.13 -6.24
N LEU A 35 1.68 -2.17 -6.38
CA LEU A 35 1.22 -3.54 -6.65
C LEU A 35 1.80 -4.46 -5.58
N THR A 36 0.94 -5.19 -4.87
CA THR A 36 1.34 -6.16 -3.86
C THR A 36 0.68 -7.50 -4.10
N PHE A 37 1.43 -8.57 -3.92
CA PHE A 37 0.99 -9.94 -4.19
C PHE A 37 1.42 -10.84 -3.03
N CYS A 38 0.48 -11.52 -2.39
CA CYS A 38 0.80 -12.57 -1.43
C CYS A 38 1.30 -13.80 -2.19
N VAL A 39 2.59 -14.09 -2.10
CA VAL A 39 3.22 -15.17 -2.86
C VAL A 39 3.49 -16.41 -2.03
N LYS A 40 3.44 -16.31 -0.70
CA LYS A 40 3.61 -17.46 0.20
C LYS A 40 2.86 -17.21 1.51
N ASN A 41 2.23 -18.25 2.04
CA ASN A 41 1.62 -18.24 3.35
C ASN A 41 1.76 -19.60 4.03
N ASN A 42 2.10 -19.62 5.31
CA ASN A 42 2.11 -20.81 6.16
C ASN A 42 1.97 -20.39 7.64
N GLU A 43 2.01 -21.36 8.55
CA GLU A 43 1.90 -21.12 10.01
C GLU A 43 2.97 -20.16 10.60
N LYS A 44 4.10 -19.94 9.91
CA LYS A 44 5.20 -19.10 10.41
C LYS A 44 5.17 -17.68 9.85
N GLU A 45 4.85 -17.55 8.57
CA GLU A 45 4.95 -16.27 7.87
C GLU A 45 4.01 -16.17 6.67
N THR A 46 3.71 -14.91 6.33
CA THR A 46 3.13 -14.51 5.05
C THR A 46 4.15 -13.65 4.32
N VAL A 47 4.43 -13.96 3.06
CA VAL A 47 5.39 -13.21 2.24
C VAL A 47 4.66 -12.51 1.10
N TYR A 48 4.88 -11.21 1.01
CA TYR A 48 4.36 -10.36 -0.04
C TYR A 48 5.49 -9.92 -0.98
N GLN A 49 5.26 -10.01 -2.28
CA GLN A 49 6.07 -9.30 -3.28
C GLN A 49 5.38 -7.98 -3.59
N THR A 50 6.07 -6.87 -3.34
CA THR A 50 5.54 -5.53 -3.61
C THR A 50 6.46 -4.77 -4.55
N GLU A 51 5.86 -4.11 -5.53
CA GLU A 51 6.51 -3.16 -6.42
C GLU A 51 5.73 -1.84 -6.41
N TYR A 52 6.41 -0.70 -6.45
CA TYR A 52 5.74 0.59 -6.49
C TYR A 52 6.55 1.68 -7.20
N LEU A 53 5.85 2.71 -7.65
CA LEU A 53 6.36 4.00 -8.10
C LEU A 53 5.75 5.07 -7.21
N SER A 54 6.60 5.77 -6.47
CA SER A 54 6.11 6.76 -5.50
C SER A 54 5.84 8.10 -6.18
N PRO A 55 4.81 8.85 -5.73
CA PRO A 55 4.57 10.20 -6.23
C PRO A 55 5.77 11.14 -6.00
N GLY A 56 6.58 10.87 -4.98
CA GLY A 56 7.79 11.64 -4.65
C GLY A 56 8.87 11.57 -5.73
N GLN A 57 9.01 10.45 -6.44
CA GLN A 57 9.97 10.31 -7.56
C GLN A 57 9.68 11.28 -8.72
N LYS A 58 8.43 11.73 -8.84
CA LYS A 58 7.95 12.64 -9.89
C LYS A 58 7.55 14.01 -9.35
N GLN A 59 7.88 14.31 -8.10
CA GLN A 59 7.52 15.59 -7.43
C GLN A 59 6.01 15.90 -7.46
N GLN A 60 5.18 14.86 -7.48
CA GLN A 60 3.73 14.99 -7.48
C GLN A 60 3.21 15.13 -6.05
N ASN A 61 2.43 16.18 -5.81
CA ASN A 61 1.80 16.43 -4.52
C ASN A 61 0.35 15.94 -4.55
N LEU A 62 0.06 14.89 -3.79
CA LEU A 62 -1.30 14.35 -3.67
C LEU A 62 -1.99 14.95 -2.46
N LYS A 63 -3.24 15.39 -2.61
CA LYS A 63 -4.08 15.91 -1.50
C LYS A 63 -4.23 14.89 -0.37
N ASN A 64 -4.31 13.60 -0.71
CA ASN A 64 -4.35 12.50 0.23
C ASN A 64 -3.34 11.42 -0.22
N ASN A 65 -2.08 11.57 0.18
CA ASN A 65 -1.01 10.67 -0.24
C ASN A 65 -1.01 9.38 0.59
N ARG A 66 -1.64 8.33 0.07
CA ARG A 66 -1.68 7.00 0.72
C ARG A 66 -0.46 6.11 0.45
N PHE A 67 0.43 6.49 -0.47
CA PHE A 67 1.59 5.66 -0.81
C PHE A 67 2.55 5.49 0.37
N ALA A 68 2.76 6.56 1.15
CA ALA A 68 3.57 6.50 2.36
C ALA A 68 2.94 5.54 3.40
N ASP A 69 1.61 5.60 3.58
CA ASP A 69 0.88 4.69 4.46
C ASP A 69 1.08 3.23 4.04
N TYR A 70 0.94 2.92 2.75
CA TYR A 70 1.13 1.55 2.24
C TYR A 70 2.55 1.03 2.44
N VAL A 71 3.57 1.86 2.20
CA VAL A 71 4.97 1.50 2.43
C VAL A 71 5.24 1.28 3.93
N ASN A 72 4.68 2.12 4.79
CA ASN A 72 4.82 1.95 6.24
C ASN A 72 4.21 0.62 6.71
N ILE A 73 3.04 0.24 6.19
CA ILE A 73 2.41 -1.05 6.51
C ILE A 73 3.34 -2.22 6.14
N ILE A 74 3.98 -2.18 4.97
CA ILE A 74 4.94 -3.22 4.56
C ILE A 74 6.16 -3.25 5.49
N ASN A 75 6.60 -2.10 5.98
CA ASN A 75 7.71 -1.99 6.92
C ASN A 75 7.33 -2.43 8.35
N GLY A 76 6.11 -2.92 8.58
CA GLY A 76 5.64 -3.45 9.86
C GLY A 76 4.89 -2.45 10.74
N PHE A 77 4.56 -1.27 10.21
CA PHE A 77 3.70 -0.33 10.93
C PHE A 77 2.25 -0.80 10.89
N THR A 78 1.51 -0.50 11.95
CA THR A 78 0.07 -0.82 12.04
C THR A 78 -0.77 0.41 11.70
N THR A 79 -1.97 0.17 11.18
CA THR A 79 -2.94 1.23 10.89
C THR A 79 -3.76 1.55 12.13
N THR A 80 -4.05 2.83 12.35
CA THR A 80 -5.10 3.25 13.30
C THR A 80 -6.43 3.41 12.56
N PRO A 81 -7.57 3.09 13.21
CA PRO A 81 -8.87 3.40 12.66
C PRO A 81 -8.99 4.91 12.38
N TYR A 82 -9.67 5.25 11.28
CA TYR A 82 -10.00 6.64 11.00
C TYR A 82 -10.87 7.18 12.14
N LYS A 83 -10.40 8.25 12.79
CA LYS A 83 -11.23 9.04 13.68
C LYS A 83 -11.88 10.11 12.83
N GLU A 84 -13.20 10.08 12.69
CA GLU A 84 -13.92 11.28 12.30
C GLU A 84 -13.57 12.35 13.34
N GLU A 85 -13.20 13.56 12.90
CA GLU A 85 -13.01 14.67 13.84
C GLU A 85 -14.32 14.84 14.60
N ASP A 86 -14.27 14.72 15.93
CA ASP A 86 -15.43 14.91 16.80
C ASP A 86 -15.98 16.34 16.58
N ILE A 87 -17.01 16.46 15.73
CA ILE A 87 -17.81 17.69 15.51
C ILE A 87 -18.40 18.20 16.84
N PHE A 88 -18.36 17.39 17.90
CA PHE A 88 -18.91 17.70 19.21
C PHE A 88 -18.08 18.71 20.03
N ASN A 89 -16.81 18.95 19.70
CA ASN A 89 -15.95 19.90 20.45
C ASN A 89 -16.01 21.35 19.95
N SER A 90 -16.85 21.68 18.96
CA SER A 90 -16.99 23.05 18.43
C SER A 90 -18.06 23.90 19.11
N PHE A 91 -18.69 23.44 20.19
CA PHE A 91 -19.58 24.30 20.97
C PHE A 91 -18.78 25.02 22.08
N PRO A 92 -18.62 26.36 22.03
CA PRO A 92 -17.99 27.07 23.12
C PRO A 92 -18.86 26.89 24.37
N THR A 93 -18.24 26.48 25.48
CA THR A 93 -18.87 26.53 26.79
C THR A 93 -19.27 27.97 27.06
N MET A 94 -20.58 28.27 27.08
CA MET A 94 -21.06 29.53 27.66
C MET A 94 -20.70 29.49 29.14
N GLU A 95 -19.72 30.29 29.54
CA GLU A 95 -19.48 30.59 30.94
C GLU A 95 -20.73 31.30 31.49
N LEU A 96 -21.33 30.70 32.53
CA LEU A 96 -22.44 31.25 33.31
C LEU A 96 -21.90 32.17 34.41
#